data_AF-A0A834HZK4-F1
#
_entry.id   AF-A0A834HZK4-F1
#
_cell.length_a   1.000
_cell.length_b   1.000
_cell.length_c   1.000
_cell.angle_alpha   90.00
_cell.angle_beta   90.00
_cell.angle_gamma   90.00
#
_symmetry.space_group_name_H-M   'P 1'
#
loop_
_entity.id
_entity.type
_entity.pdbx_description
1 polymer ?
#
loop_
_entity_poly.entity_id
_entity_poly.type
_entity_poly.pdbx_seq_one_letter_code
_entity_poly.pdbx_strand_id
1 'polypeptide(L)' 'MGHPPYSPDLAPNYFFLFPSVKNKLRGQRFSLPKEAIEALKSYVLKIPHSEWNKCFENWFKRMQKYINHRGEYFEKQ' A
#
# COMPACT_ATOMS: atom_id res chain seq x y z
N MET A 1 13.16 14.75 -6.81
CA MET A 1 13.51 13.45 -6.20
C MET A 1 12.87 12.36 -7.03
N GLY A 2 13.65 11.38 -7.50
CA GLY A 2 13.13 10.22 -8.23
C GLY A 2 12.69 9.12 -7.28
N HIS A 3 11.82 8.22 -7.75
CA HIS A 3 11.55 6.97 -7.06
C HIS A 3 12.72 5.99 -7.33
N PRO A 4 13.44 5.53 -6.30
CA PRO A 4 14.53 4.58 -6.50
C PRO A 4 14.01 3.26 -7.08
N PRO A 5 14.77 2.60 -7.98
CA PRO A 5 14.37 1.33 -8.55
C PRO A 5 14.22 0.27 -7.44
N TYR A 6 13.32 -0.68 -7.66
CA TYR A 6 13.06 -1.80 -6.75
C TYR A 6 12.74 -1.41 -5.30
N SER A 7 12.12 -0.25 -5.04
CA SER A 7 11.82 0.21 -3.67
C SER A 7 10.32 0.17 -3.33
N PRO A 8 9.67 -1.01 -3.30
CA PRO A 8 8.24 -1.13 -2.97
C PRO A 8 7.95 -0.71 -1.52
N ASP A 9 8.92 -0.80 -0.63
CA ASP A 9 8.90 -0.29 0.75
C ASP A 9 8.71 1.24 0.83
N LEU A 10 9.01 1.96 -0.26
CA LEU A 10 8.79 3.39 -0.43
C LEU A 10 7.57 3.73 -1.28
N ALA A 11 6.79 2.76 -1.74
CA ALA A 11 5.62 3.00 -2.59
C ALA A 11 4.31 2.79 -1.80
N PRO A 12 3.48 3.83 -1.58
CA PRO A 12 2.22 3.72 -0.84
C PRO A 12 1.28 2.61 -1.34
N ASN A 13 1.26 2.37 -2.65
CA ASN A 13 0.47 1.28 -3.21
C ASN A 13 0.90 -0.10 -2.69
N TYR A 14 2.19 -0.32 -2.50
CA TYR A 14 2.76 -1.61 -2.12
C TYR A 14 2.73 -1.87 -0.62
N PHE A 15 2.99 -0.85 0.21
CA PHE A 15 2.99 -1.05 1.67
C PHE A 15 1.63 -0.77 2.35
N PHE A 16 0.70 -0.09 1.68
CA PHE A 16 -0.60 0.26 2.24
C PHE A 16 -1.77 -0.25 1.41
N LEU A 17 -1.96 0.23 0.18
CA LEU A 17 -3.20 0.00 -0.58
C LEU A 17 -3.42 -1.47 -0.93
N PHE A 18 -2.44 -2.12 -1.57
CA PHE A 18 -2.58 -3.50 -2.00
C PHE A 18 -2.71 -4.48 -0.83
N PRO A 19 -1.91 -4.39 0.25
CA PRO A 19 -2.13 -5.22 1.43
C PRO A 19 -3.54 -5.04 2.02
N SER A 20 -4.01 -3.79 2.13
CA SER A 20 -5.32 -3.46 2.69
C SER A 20 -6.47 -4.07 1.88
N VAL A 21 -6.44 -3.86 0.56
CA VAL A 21 -7.38 -4.45 -0.41
C VAL A 21 -7.33 -5.98 -0.36
N LYS A 22 -6.13 -6.58 -0.43
CA LYS A 22 -5.95 -8.04 -0.43
C LYS A 22 -6.52 -8.65 0.84
N ASN A 23 -6.29 -8.04 2.00
CA ASN A 23 -6.84 -8.49 3.27
C ASN A 23 -8.37 -8.42 3.28
N LYS A 24 -8.97 -7.35 2.73
CA LYS A 24 -10.42 -7.22 2.68
C LYS A 24 -11.09 -8.22 1.75
N LEU A 25 -10.49 -8.44 0.57
CA LEU A 25 -11.05 -9.33 -0.46
C LEU A 25 -10.65 -10.79 -0.25
N ARG A 26 -9.84 -11.09 0.78
CA ARG A 26 -9.37 -12.43 1.07
C ARG A 26 -10.55 -13.39 1.25
N GLY A 27 -10.50 -14.51 0.53
CA GLY A 27 -11.51 -15.57 0.60
C GLY A 27 -12.79 -15.31 -0.20
N GLN A 28 -12.98 -14.11 -0.75
CA GLN A 28 -14.09 -13.83 -1.65
C GLN A 28 -13.84 -14.49 -3.01
N ARG A 29 -14.88 -15.08 -3.59
CA ARG A 29 -14.86 -15.65 -4.95
C ARG A 29 -15.76 -14.80 -5.83
N PHE A 30 -15.28 -14.49 -7.02
CA PHE A 30 -16.00 -13.73 -8.02
C PHE A 30 -16.16 -14.61 -9.26
N SER A 31 -17.36 -14.62 -9.82
CA SER A 31 -17.67 -15.39 -11.03
C SER A 31 -17.21 -14.64 -12.28
N LEU A 32 -17.16 -13.30 -12.20
CA LEU A 32 -16.78 -12.43 -13.31
C LEU A 32 -15.71 -11.42 -12.89
N PRO A 33 -14.78 -11.06 -13.79
CA PRO A 33 -13.79 -10.00 -13.53
C PRO A 33 -14.41 -8.66 -13.12
N LYS A 34 -15.59 -8.33 -13.68
CA LYS A 34 -16.31 -7.09 -13.35
C LYS A 34 -16.71 -7.04 -11.87
N GLU A 35 -17.12 -8.16 -11.28
CA GLU A 35 -17.49 -8.22 -9.86
C GLU A 35 -16.28 -7.93 -8.97
N ALA A 36 -15.12 -8.48 -9.30
CA ALA A 36 -13.88 -8.22 -8.58
C ALA A 36 -13.45 -6.74 -8.67
N ILE A 37 -13.60 -6.13 -9.85
CA ILE A 37 -13.31 -4.70 -10.06
C ILE A 37 -14.25 -3.81 -9.23
N GLU A 38 -15.55 -4.12 -9.20
CA GLU A 38 -16.50 -3.33 -8.41
C GLU A 38 -16.31 -3.52 -6.90
N ALA A 39 -15.97 -4.73 -6.45
CA ALA A 39 -15.59 -4.97 -5.05
C ALA A 39 -14.34 -4.18 -4.64
N LEU A 40 -13.33 -4.14 -5.50
CA LEU A 40 -12.13 -3.32 -5.32
C LEU A 40 -12.49 -1.82 -5.21
N LYS A 41 -13.20 -1.28 -6.19
CA LYS A 41 -13.60 0.14 -6.21
C LYS A 41 -14.42 0.50 -4.96
N SER A 42 -15.41 -0.31 -4.62
CA SER A 42 -16.25 -0.11 -3.44
C SER A 42 -15.41 -0.05 -2.17
N TYR A 43 -14.40 -0.93 -2.04
CA TYR A 43 -13.52 -0.90 -0.88
C TYR A 43 -12.64 0.35 -0.85
N VAL A 44 -11.99 0.69 -1.96
CA VAL A 44 -11.09 1.87 -2.02
C VAL A 44 -11.85 3.15 -1.68
N LEU A 45 -13.07 3.32 -2.18
CA LEU A 45 -13.92 4.48 -1.87
C LEU A 45 -14.37 4.53 -0.40
N LYS A 46 -14.37 3.41 0.31
CA LYS A 46 -14.73 3.33 1.74
C LYS A 46 -13.53 3.54 2.66
N ILE A 47 -12.30 3.62 2.13
CA ILE A 47 -11.12 3.90 2.95
C ILE A 47 -11.27 5.33 3.52
N PRO A 48 -11.29 5.51 4.85
CA PRO A 48 -11.43 6.82 5.44
C PRO A 48 -10.29 7.75 5.05
N HIS A 49 -10.57 9.05 4.93
CA HIS A 49 -9.56 10.06 4.65
C HIS A 49 -8.41 10.05 5.69
N SER A 50 -8.72 9.75 6.95
CA SER A 50 -7.73 9.60 8.02
C SER A 50 -6.70 8.49 7.77
N GLU A 51 -7.11 7.37 7.14
CA GLU A 51 -6.19 6.27 6.81
C GLU A 51 -5.24 6.66 5.67
N TRP A 52 -5.72 7.47 4.72
CA TRP A 52 -4.85 8.05 3.70
C TRP A 52 -3.82 9.00 4.30
N ASN A 53 -4.24 9.88 5.22
CA ASN A 53 -3.33 10.79 5.92
C ASN A 53 -2.25 10.01 6.69
N LYS A 54 -2.66 8.97 7.43
CA LYS A 54 -1.75 8.07 8.13
C LYS A 54 -0.79 7.35 7.17
N CYS A 55 -1.24 6.97 5.98
CA CYS A 55 -0.39 6.38 4.94
C CYS A 55 0.71 7.37 4.52
N PHE A 56 0.38 8.64 4.28
CA PHE A 56 1.37 9.66 3.91
C PHE A 56 2.33 9.99 5.06
N GLU A 57 1.86 10.07 6.29
CA GLU A 57 2.75 10.21 7.46
C GLU A 57 3.72 9.04 7.59
N ASN A 58 3.23 7.82 7.40
CA ASN A 58 4.08 6.63 7.40
C ASN A 58 5.06 6.61 6.22
N TRP A 59 4.71 7.21 5.08
CA TRP A 59 5.60 7.33 3.95
C TRP A 59 6.85 8.17 4.29
N PHE A 60 6.69 9.30 4.99
CA PHE A 60 7.82 10.09 5.49
C PHE A 60 8.69 9.29 6.46
N LYS A 61 8.09 8.54 7.38
CA LYS A 61 8.83 7.67 8.32
C LYS A 61 9.62 6.58 7.58
N ARG A 62 9.04 5.99 6.53
CA ARG A 62 9.69 5.00 5.66
C ARG A 62 10.87 5.60 4.89
N MET A 63 10.72 6.80 4.34
CA MET A 63 11.83 7.53 3.70
C MET A 63 12.96 7.80 4.69
N GLN A 64 12.66 8.21 5.93
CA GLN A 64 13.68 8.38 6.95
C GLN A 64 14.38 7.07 7.30
N LYS A 65 13.64 5.95 7.40
CA LYS A 65 14.24 4.62 7.59
C LYS A 65 15.17 4.26 6.43
N TYR A 66 14.75 4.46 5.19
CA TYR A 66 15.59 4.21 4.01
C TYR A 66 16.92 4.97 4.08
N ILE A 67 16.89 6.25 4.47
CA ILE A 67 18.11 7.05 4.68
C ILE A 67 18.98 6.45 5.79
N ASN A 68 18.39 6.09 6.94
CA ASN A 68 19.12 5.51 8.06
C ASN A 68 19.76 4.16 7.72
N HIS A 69 19.14 3.38 6.82
CA HIS A 69 19.65 2.11 6.32
C HIS A 69 20.52 2.27 5.07
N ARG A 70 20.92 3.49 4.72
CA ARG A 70 21.82 3.79 3.58
C ARG A 70 21.32 3.24 2.24
N GLY A 71 20.00 3.20 2.08
CA GLY A 71 19.34 2.71 0.87
C GLY A 71 19.04 1.21 0.84
N GLU A 72 19.37 0.47 1.90
CA GLU A 72 19.02 -0.94 2.04
C GLU A 72 17.55 -1.14 2.49
N TYR A 73 17.01 -2.32 2.17
CA TYR A 73 15.69 -2.72 2.64
C TYR A 73 15.64 -2.85 4.17
N PHE A 74 14.53 -2.40 4.78
CA PHE A 74 14.36 -2.34 6.24
C PHE A 74 13.13 -3.09 6.78
N GLU A 75 12.34 -3.78 5.94
CA GLU A 75 11.12 -4.48 6.38
C GLU A 75 11.36 -5.90 6.93
N LYS A 76 12.55 -6.48 6.68
CA LYS A 76 12.88 -7.87 7.05
C LYS A 76 14.15 -7.98 7.90
N GLN A 77 14.55 -6.88 8.55
CA GLN A 77 15.68 -6.86 9.49
C GLN A 77 15.20 -7.23 10.90
#